data_AF-A3Z164-F1
#
_entry.id   AF-A3Z164-F1
#
_cell.length_a   1.000
_cell.length_b   1.000
_cell.length_c   1.000
_cell.angle_alpha   90.00
_cell.angle_beta   90.00
_cell.angle_gamma   90.00
#
_symmetry.space_group_name_H-M   'P 1'
#
loop_
_entity.id
_entity.type
_entity.pdbx_description
1 polymer ?
#
loop_
_entity_poly.entity_id
_entity_poly.type
_entity_poly.pdbx_seq_one_letter_code
_entity_poly.pdbx_strand_id
1 'polypeptide(L)'
;MPATIYLHWAATPYTWVRSGHYHTIISGDGRLNRLHAYSVDLPAHTYRRNSNSVALSCACMGGQPDPWTIPPTEAQLEAMCQEAARIAASWGWSAGDISLQTVMTHAEAASNRDGHWMHDNYGPVIWGGSGERWDFLQLSRNGPPTGGDELRQRIRRYLSEPEATASSRLEFRRASTMKACGRELVVEIDANGTSWALAAELLELYEIPYEWEASRRRILIGSLDVAPTFQDDQVQPSVGWPLFEMGLQRGDAPLILRGIVRENRAWCRVLEFAEEFGISVSYEPFMLWERRGG
;
A
#
# COMPACT_ATOMS: atom_id res chain seq x y z
N MET A 1 16.88 -12.80 -9.22
CA MET A 1 15.78 -12.49 -10.16
C MET A 1 15.66 -10.97 -10.22
N PRO A 2 15.29 -10.38 -11.39
CA PRO A 2 14.96 -8.97 -11.44
C PRO A 2 13.83 -8.65 -10.46
N ALA A 3 13.66 -7.37 -10.11
CA ALA A 3 12.53 -6.99 -9.28
C ALA A 3 11.22 -7.31 -10.01
N THR A 4 10.21 -7.81 -9.30
CA THR A 4 8.93 -8.22 -9.91
C THR A 4 7.74 -7.78 -9.06
N ILE A 5 6.68 -7.31 -9.70
CA ILE A 5 5.39 -7.05 -9.07
C ILE A 5 4.45 -8.21 -9.38
N TYR A 6 3.97 -8.89 -8.35
CA TYR A 6 2.98 -9.95 -8.45
C TYR A 6 1.58 -9.43 -8.09
N LEU A 7 0.61 -9.75 -8.95
CA LEU A 7 -0.79 -9.34 -8.84
C LEU A 7 -1.65 -10.54 -8.42
N HIS A 8 -2.38 -10.40 -7.33
CA HIS A 8 -3.17 -11.45 -6.68
C HIS A 8 -4.63 -11.02 -6.43
N TRP A 9 -5.51 -11.99 -6.19
CA TRP A 9 -6.66 -11.76 -5.31
C TRP A 9 -6.50 -12.55 -4.02
N ALA A 10 -7.24 -12.17 -2.99
CA ALA A 10 -7.18 -12.82 -1.69
C ALA A 10 -8.16 -14.01 -1.55
N ALA A 11 -9.12 -14.19 -2.47
CA ALA A 11 -10.24 -15.13 -2.34
C ALA A 11 -11.09 -14.87 -1.09
N THR A 12 -11.47 -13.59 -0.90
CA THR A 12 -12.13 -13.07 0.30
C THR A 12 -13.29 -12.12 -0.05
N PRO A 13 -14.09 -11.68 0.93
CA PRO A 13 -14.99 -10.53 0.77
C PRO A 13 -14.22 -9.23 0.49
N TYR A 14 -14.95 -8.22 -0.03
CA TYR A 14 -14.41 -6.91 -0.40
C TYR A 14 -13.78 -6.09 0.73
N THR A 15 -14.14 -6.37 1.98
CA THR A 15 -13.68 -5.66 3.17
C THR A 15 -12.53 -6.35 3.88
N TRP A 16 -12.02 -7.46 3.33
CA TRP A 16 -10.98 -8.22 4.00
C TRP A 16 -9.64 -7.50 3.88
N VAL A 17 -9.00 -7.25 5.03
CA VAL A 17 -7.65 -6.73 5.16
C VAL A 17 -6.93 -7.52 6.25
N ARG A 18 -5.76 -8.08 5.95
CA ARG A 18 -4.92 -8.80 6.92
C ARG A 18 -3.45 -8.73 6.52
N SER A 19 -2.59 -8.36 7.46
CA SER A 19 -1.14 -8.36 7.26
C SER A 19 -0.55 -9.77 7.11
N GLY A 20 0.67 -9.85 6.56
CA GLY A 20 1.50 -11.06 6.52
C GLY A 20 1.81 -11.58 5.12
N HIS A 21 0.84 -11.59 4.20
CA HIS A 21 1.04 -12.20 2.86
C HIS A 21 1.30 -11.18 1.77
N TYR A 22 0.62 -10.04 1.80
CA TYR A 22 0.65 -9.06 0.74
C TYR A 22 1.19 -7.73 1.24
N HIS A 23 1.92 -7.03 0.39
CA HIS A 23 2.42 -5.69 0.73
C HIS A 23 1.27 -4.69 0.76
N THR A 24 0.29 -4.86 -0.12
CA THR A 24 -0.91 -4.02 -0.18
C THR A 24 -2.12 -4.87 -0.52
N ILE A 25 -3.20 -4.63 0.22
CA ILE A 25 -4.52 -5.18 -0.08
C ILE A 25 -5.44 -4.06 -0.54
N ILE A 26 -6.13 -4.26 -1.66
CA ILE A 26 -7.05 -3.30 -2.24
C ILE A 26 -8.49 -3.72 -1.92
N SER A 27 -9.20 -2.91 -1.13
CA SER A 27 -10.62 -3.13 -0.77
C SER A 27 -11.54 -2.99 -1.99
N GLY A 28 -12.77 -3.50 -1.92
CA GLY A 28 -13.71 -3.50 -3.05
C GLY A 28 -14.04 -2.12 -3.63
N ASP A 29 -13.87 -1.06 -2.86
CA ASP A 29 -14.05 0.34 -3.25
C ASP A 29 -12.77 0.98 -3.84
N GLY A 30 -11.69 0.21 -3.98
CA GLY A 30 -10.40 0.66 -4.50
C GLY A 30 -9.45 1.25 -3.45
N ARG A 31 -9.81 1.26 -2.16
CA ARG A 31 -8.91 1.75 -1.10
C ARG A 31 -7.68 0.86 -0.95
N LEU A 32 -6.52 1.49 -0.86
CA LEU A 32 -5.24 0.82 -0.66
C LEU A 32 -4.94 0.69 0.83
N ASN A 33 -4.78 -0.54 1.30
CA ASN A 33 -4.33 -0.85 2.66
C ASN A 33 -2.89 -1.36 2.57
N ARG A 34 -1.90 -0.49 2.82
CA ARG A 34 -0.49 -0.87 2.74
C ARG A 34 -0.05 -1.41 4.10
N LEU A 35 0.44 -2.64 4.09
CA LEU A 35 0.72 -3.42 5.29
C LEU A 35 2.22 -3.56 5.52
N HIS A 36 3.00 -3.64 4.44
CA HIS A 36 4.44 -3.81 4.51
C HIS A 36 5.13 -2.87 3.52
N ALA A 37 6.33 -2.42 3.88
CA ALA A 37 7.15 -1.63 2.97
C ALA A 37 7.51 -2.42 1.71
N TYR A 38 7.50 -1.79 0.53
CA TYR A 38 7.88 -2.46 -0.74
C TYR A 38 9.37 -2.79 -0.88
N SER A 39 10.16 -2.50 0.15
CA SER A 39 11.61 -2.75 0.18
C SER A 39 11.98 -4.03 0.94
N VAL A 40 10.99 -4.76 1.45
CA VAL A 40 11.20 -6.04 2.13
C VAL A 40 10.61 -7.18 1.33
N ASP A 41 11.23 -8.35 1.47
CA ASP A 41 10.65 -9.58 0.94
C ASP A 41 9.65 -10.14 1.96
N LEU A 42 8.46 -10.52 1.50
CA LEU A 42 7.49 -11.23 2.32
C LEU A 42 7.64 -12.74 2.16
N PRO A 43 7.36 -13.54 3.21
CA PRO A 43 7.73 -14.95 3.19
C PRO A 43 6.88 -15.82 2.25
N ALA A 44 5.63 -15.42 1.95
CA ALA A 44 4.67 -16.31 1.30
C ALA A 44 3.50 -15.61 0.57
N HIS A 45 3.72 -15.19 -0.68
CA HIS A 45 2.66 -14.82 -1.62
C HIS A 45 2.74 -15.57 -2.95
N THR A 46 3.93 -15.77 -3.51
CA THR A 46 4.18 -16.45 -4.77
C THR A 46 5.24 -17.53 -4.58
N TYR A 47 4.85 -18.80 -4.68
CA TYR A 47 5.73 -19.94 -4.40
C TYR A 47 7.06 -19.86 -5.17
N ARG A 48 8.18 -19.93 -4.44
CA ARG A 48 9.57 -19.80 -4.94
C ARG A 48 9.91 -18.50 -5.66
N ARG A 49 9.08 -17.46 -5.52
CA ARG A 49 9.17 -16.21 -6.27
C ARG A 49 9.10 -14.95 -5.40
N ASN A 50 9.11 -15.09 -4.07
CA ASN A 50 8.90 -13.98 -3.15
C ASN A 50 10.10 -13.02 -3.00
N SER A 51 11.31 -13.45 -3.35
CA SER A 51 12.50 -12.62 -3.18
C SER A 51 12.62 -11.53 -4.25
N ASN A 52 13.04 -10.34 -3.84
CA ASN A 52 13.11 -9.14 -4.68
C ASN A 52 11.77 -8.87 -5.39
N SER A 53 10.66 -8.93 -4.64
CA SER A 53 9.34 -8.81 -5.23
C SER A 53 8.32 -8.11 -4.35
N VAL A 54 7.32 -7.50 -5.00
CA VAL A 54 6.19 -6.85 -4.35
C VAL A 54 4.91 -7.59 -4.69
N ALA A 55 3.99 -7.69 -3.74
CA ALA A 55 2.72 -8.38 -3.90
C ALA A 55 1.55 -7.45 -3.62
N LEU A 56 0.72 -7.24 -4.63
CA LEU A 56 -0.51 -6.45 -4.56
C LEU A 56 -1.70 -7.40 -4.69
N SER A 57 -2.67 -7.31 -3.78
CA SER A 57 -3.82 -8.22 -3.76
C SER A 57 -5.15 -7.49 -3.71
N CYS A 58 -6.09 -7.85 -4.59
CA CYS A 58 -7.49 -7.42 -4.42
C CYS A 58 -8.20 -8.28 -3.38
N ALA A 59 -8.93 -7.67 -2.45
CA ALA A 59 -9.88 -8.36 -1.59
C ALA A 59 -11.13 -8.71 -2.40
N CYS A 60 -11.13 -9.85 -3.09
CA CYS A 60 -12.26 -10.31 -3.90
C CYS A 60 -12.17 -11.83 -4.11
N MET A 61 -13.07 -12.40 -4.91
CA MET A 61 -13.16 -13.81 -5.28
C MET A 61 -13.47 -14.77 -4.12
N GLY A 62 -13.97 -14.26 -2.99
CA GLY A 62 -14.37 -15.06 -1.82
C GLY A 62 -15.78 -15.66 -1.90
N GLY A 63 -16.42 -15.61 -3.06
CA GLY A 63 -17.76 -16.14 -3.26
C GLY A 63 -17.84 -17.66 -3.08
N GLN A 64 -18.94 -18.16 -2.51
CA GLN A 64 -19.20 -19.58 -2.29
C GLN A 64 -20.65 -19.92 -2.70
N PRO A 65 -20.89 -21.01 -3.47
CA PRO A 65 -19.92 -21.92 -4.08
C PRO A 65 -19.22 -21.33 -5.33
N ASP A 66 -19.68 -20.19 -5.84
CA ASP A 66 -19.13 -19.54 -7.03
C ASP A 66 -18.28 -18.30 -6.65
N PRO A 67 -16.95 -18.33 -6.83
CA PRO A 67 -16.05 -17.20 -6.58
C PRO A 67 -16.45 -15.92 -7.33
N TRP A 68 -17.08 -16.06 -8.50
CA TRP A 68 -17.50 -14.93 -9.35
C TRP A 68 -18.70 -14.15 -8.81
N THR A 69 -19.27 -14.56 -7.67
CA THR A 69 -20.25 -13.73 -6.95
C THR A 69 -19.62 -12.53 -6.26
N ILE A 70 -18.29 -12.52 -6.09
CA ILE A 70 -17.49 -11.40 -5.58
C ILE A 70 -16.35 -11.12 -6.59
N PRO A 71 -16.65 -10.72 -7.84
CA PRO A 71 -15.62 -10.49 -8.85
C PRO A 71 -14.68 -9.34 -8.46
N PRO A 72 -13.48 -9.20 -9.04
CA PRO A 72 -12.71 -7.96 -8.88
C PRO A 72 -13.53 -6.77 -9.39
N THR A 73 -13.60 -5.69 -8.61
CA THR A 73 -14.28 -4.46 -9.04
C THR A 73 -13.39 -3.63 -9.95
N GLU A 74 -13.96 -2.77 -10.79
CA GLU A 74 -13.15 -1.86 -11.62
C GLU A 74 -12.32 -0.91 -10.75
N ALA A 75 -12.86 -0.44 -9.62
CA ALA A 75 -12.12 0.39 -8.67
C ALA A 75 -10.88 -0.34 -8.09
N GLN A 76 -11.00 -1.64 -7.82
CA GLN A 76 -9.88 -2.48 -7.40
C GLN A 76 -8.82 -2.60 -8.50
N LEU A 77 -9.23 -2.91 -9.72
CA LEU A 77 -8.33 -3.09 -10.87
C LEU A 77 -7.58 -1.80 -11.20
N GLU A 78 -8.28 -0.67 -11.19
CA GLU A 78 -7.71 0.66 -11.38
C GLU A 78 -6.69 0.99 -10.28
N ALA A 79 -7.08 0.87 -9.00
CA ALA A 79 -6.19 1.16 -7.88
C ALA A 79 -4.94 0.26 -7.88
N MET A 80 -5.09 -1.03 -8.18
CA MET A 80 -3.96 -1.96 -8.33
C MET A 80 -3.00 -1.53 -9.45
N CYS A 81 -3.54 -1.16 -10.62
CA CYS A 81 -2.71 -0.74 -11.75
C CYS A 81 -1.98 0.58 -11.48
N GLN A 82 -2.66 1.55 -10.85
CA GLN A 82 -2.04 2.81 -10.44
C GLN A 82 -0.95 2.60 -9.37
N GLU A 83 -1.18 1.71 -8.40
CA GLU A 83 -0.17 1.36 -7.39
C GLU A 83 1.03 0.67 -8.02
N ALA A 84 0.82 -0.33 -8.89
CA ALA A 84 1.90 -0.99 -9.60
C ALA A 84 2.72 -0.01 -10.47
N ALA A 85 2.06 0.94 -11.13
CA ALA A 85 2.73 2.01 -11.87
C ALA A 85 3.57 2.92 -10.95
N ARG A 86 3.06 3.30 -9.78
CA ARG A 86 3.82 4.10 -8.80
C ARG A 86 5.05 3.35 -8.26
N ILE A 87 4.92 2.05 -7.99
CA ILE A 87 6.05 1.19 -7.60
C ILE A 87 7.09 1.15 -8.71
N ALA A 88 6.66 0.84 -9.94
CA ALA A 88 7.53 0.79 -11.11
C ALA A 88 8.29 2.11 -11.31
N ALA A 89 7.59 3.25 -11.27
CA ALA A 89 8.21 4.56 -11.36
C ALA A 89 9.24 4.81 -10.24
N SER A 90 8.96 4.37 -9.00
CA SER A 90 9.89 4.48 -7.88
C SER A 90 11.17 3.66 -8.06
N TRP A 91 11.10 2.59 -8.85
CA TRP A 91 12.25 1.77 -9.26
C TRP A 91 12.96 2.31 -10.53
N GLY A 92 12.50 3.44 -11.06
CA GLY A 92 13.02 4.02 -12.30
C GLY A 92 12.56 3.31 -13.57
N TRP A 93 11.52 2.47 -13.49
CA TRP A 93 10.97 1.78 -14.64
C TRP A 93 10.11 2.72 -15.48
N SER A 94 10.22 2.57 -16.79
CA SER A 94 9.38 3.20 -17.80
C SER A 94 8.25 2.25 -18.23
N ALA A 95 7.33 2.75 -19.05
CA ALA A 95 6.30 1.92 -19.67
C ALA A 95 6.88 0.77 -20.51
N GLY A 96 8.09 0.93 -21.07
CA GLY A 96 8.78 -0.12 -21.84
C GLY A 96 9.26 -1.28 -20.98
N ASP A 97 9.52 -1.05 -19.70
CA ASP A 97 10.00 -2.07 -18.76
C ASP A 97 8.87 -2.96 -18.25
N ILE A 98 7.61 -2.53 -18.37
CA ILE A 98 6.44 -3.33 -17.98
C ILE A 98 6.26 -4.47 -18.98
N SER A 99 6.50 -5.70 -18.51
CA SER A 99 6.51 -6.92 -19.30
C SER A 99 6.08 -8.10 -18.44
N LEU A 100 5.97 -9.27 -19.05
CA LEU A 100 5.72 -10.52 -18.34
C LEU A 100 6.83 -10.88 -17.34
N GLN A 101 8.04 -10.32 -17.49
CA GLN A 101 9.16 -10.60 -16.58
C GLN A 101 9.17 -9.68 -15.35
N THR A 102 8.46 -8.54 -15.40
CA THR A 102 8.50 -7.49 -14.38
C THR A 102 7.17 -7.30 -13.67
N VAL A 103 6.04 -7.63 -14.32
CA VAL A 103 4.70 -7.62 -13.73
C VAL A 103 3.93 -8.87 -14.15
N MET A 104 3.61 -9.72 -13.18
CA MET A 104 2.95 -11.01 -13.40
C MET A 104 1.69 -11.14 -12.54
N THR A 105 0.67 -11.78 -13.08
CA THR A 105 -0.39 -12.32 -12.23
C THR A 105 0.07 -13.60 -11.55
N HIS A 106 -0.57 -14.01 -10.44
CA HIS A 106 -0.25 -15.31 -9.84
C HIS A 106 -0.55 -16.46 -10.81
N ALA A 107 -1.60 -16.36 -11.66
CA ALA A 107 -1.85 -17.37 -12.69
C ALA A 107 -0.64 -17.57 -13.62
N GLU A 108 -0.02 -16.47 -14.05
CA GLU A 108 1.14 -16.49 -14.95
C GLU A 108 2.39 -17.02 -14.25
N ALA A 109 2.62 -16.58 -13.02
CA ALA A 109 3.75 -17.01 -12.20
C ALA A 109 3.65 -18.51 -11.86
N ALA A 110 2.45 -18.98 -11.49
CA ALA A 110 2.13 -20.38 -11.22
C ALA A 110 2.35 -21.29 -12.43
N SER A 111 2.31 -20.72 -13.64
CA SER A 111 2.48 -21.43 -14.91
C SER A 111 3.87 -21.25 -15.52
N ASN A 112 4.82 -20.61 -14.82
CA ASN A 112 6.15 -20.30 -15.33
C ASN A 112 6.13 -19.60 -16.70
N ARG A 113 5.13 -18.73 -16.93
CA ARG A 113 4.90 -18.11 -18.25
C ARG A 113 6.02 -17.19 -18.69
N ASP A 114 6.81 -16.70 -17.74
CA ASP A 114 8.02 -15.90 -17.94
C ASP A 114 9.21 -16.71 -18.50
N GLY A 115 9.08 -18.04 -18.60
CA GLY A 115 10.13 -18.95 -19.08
C GLY A 115 11.07 -19.47 -17.98
N HIS A 116 10.91 -19.01 -16.74
CA HIS A 116 11.69 -19.52 -15.61
C HIS A 116 10.98 -20.71 -14.96
N TRP A 117 11.49 -21.92 -15.19
CA TRP A 117 10.92 -23.14 -14.60
C TRP A 117 11.32 -23.28 -13.12
N MET A 118 10.51 -22.71 -12.24
CA MET A 118 10.82 -22.66 -10.79
C MET A 118 10.18 -23.82 -10.00
N HIS A 119 9.09 -24.37 -10.51
CA HIS A 119 8.24 -25.37 -9.86
C HIS A 119 7.36 -26.05 -10.92
N ASP A 120 6.68 -27.14 -10.56
CA ASP A 120 5.64 -27.72 -11.41
C ASP A 120 4.52 -26.71 -11.67
N ASN A 121 3.83 -26.85 -12.80
CA ASN A 121 2.77 -25.93 -13.18
C ASN A 121 1.52 -26.16 -12.32
N TYR A 122 1.29 -25.27 -11.35
CA TYR A 122 0.07 -25.25 -10.52
C TYR A 122 -0.92 -24.16 -10.95
N GLY A 123 -0.66 -23.53 -12.10
CA GLY A 123 -1.51 -22.50 -12.67
C GLY A 123 -2.74 -23.05 -13.39
N PRO A 124 -3.42 -22.23 -14.22
CA PRO A 124 -4.64 -22.62 -14.91
C PRO A 124 -4.55 -23.90 -15.73
N VAL A 125 -5.62 -24.71 -15.70
CA VAL A 125 -5.74 -25.95 -16.48
C VAL A 125 -5.60 -25.69 -17.99
N ILE A 126 -6.13 -24.58 -18.48
CA ILE A 126 -6.00 -24.20 -19.90
C ILE A 126 -4.55 -23.93 -20.33
N TRP A 127 -3.65 -23.73 -19.37
CA TRP A 127 -2.20 -23.59 -19.57
C TRP A 127 -1.44 -24.85 -19.14
N GLY A 128 -2.13 -25.97 -18.93
CA GLY A 128 -1.54 -27.27 -18.58
C GLY A 128 -1.18 -27.44 -17.10
N GLY A 129 -1.71 -26.58 -16.21
CA GLY A 129 -1.48 -26.67 -14.77
C GLY A 129 -2.58 -27.42 -14.00
N SER A 130 -2.42 -27.56 -12.68
CA SER A 130 -3.38 -28.21 -11.77
C SER A 130 -4.64 -27.38 -11.46
N GLY A 131 -4.63 -26.09 -11.78
CA GLY A 131 -5.76 -25.17 -11.55
C GLY A 131 -5.80 -24.54 -10.15
N GLU A 132 -4.76 -24.72 -9.33
CA GLU A 132 -4.72 -24.21 -7.95
C GLU A 132 -4.62 -22.69 -7.86
N ARG A 133 -3.96 -22.04 -8.82
CA ARG A 133 -3.89 -20.58 -8.91
C ARG A 133 -4.27 -20.10 -10.29
N TRP A 134 -5.23 -19.18 -10.33
CA TRP A 134 -5.76 -18.62 -11.57
C TRP A 134 -6.01 -17.12 -11.45
N ASP A 135 -5.36 -16.47 -10.47
CA ASP A 135 -5.42 -15.03 -10.21
C ASP A 135 -5.22 -14.22 -11.49
N PHE A 136 -6.23 -13.42 -11.81
CA PHE A 136 -6.32 -12.58 -13.00
C PHE A 136 -5.97 -13.30 -14.30
N LEU A 137 -6.29 -14.59 -14.41
CA LEU A 137 -6.36 -15.26 -15.71
C LEU A 137 -7.28 -14.46 -16.65
N GLN A 138 -8.44 -14.07 -16.12
CA GLN A 138 -9.44 -13.22 -16.76
C GLN A 138 -9.95 -12.21 -15.72
N LEU A 139 -10.34 -11.01 -16.17
CA LEU A 139 -10.77 -9.93 -15.27
C LEU A 139 -12.28 -9.92 -14.99
N SER A 140 -13.06 -10.69 -15.75
CA SER A 140 -14.51 -10.78 -15.61
C SER A 140 -15.00 -12.20 -15.83
N ARG A 141 -16.23 -12.48 -15.37
CA ARG A 141 -16.84 -13.80 -15.54
C ARG A 141 -16.98 -14.13 -17.02
N ASN A 142 -16.47 -15.30 -17.42
CA ASN A 142 -16.41 -15.76 -18.81
C ASN A 142 -15.64 -14.80 -19.76
N GLY A 143 -14.82 -13.90 -19.22
CA GLY A 143 -13.93 -13.06 -20.00
C GLY A 143 -12.80 -13.86 -20.66
N PRO A 144 -12.09 -13.25 -21.62
CA PRO A 144 -10.92 -13.88 -22.23
C PRO A 144 -9.79 -14.10 -21.20
N PRO A 145 -8.94 -15.13 -21.40
CA PRO A 145 -7.80 -15.42 -20.52
C PRO A 145 -6.61 -14.47 -20.78
N THR A 146 -6.89 -13.17 -20.85
CA THR A 146 -5.95 -12.09 -21.19
C THR A 146 -5.70 -11.12 -20.03
N GLY A 147 -6.13 -11.47 -18.82
CA GLY A 147 -6.14 -10.53 -17.69
C GLY A 147 -4.77 -9.94 -17.36
N GLY A 148 -3.70 -10.75 -17.40
CA GLY A 148 -2.33 -10.25 -17.21
C GLY A 148 -1.90 -9.21 -18.26
N ASP A 149 -2.25 -9.42 -19.54
CA ASP A 149 -1.92 -8.48 -20.62
C ASP A 149 -2.70 -7.18 -20.49
N GLU A 150 -3.98 -7.27 -20.15
CA GLU A 150 -4.85 -6.11 -19.90
C GLU A 150 -4.34 -5.28 -18.71
N LEU A 151 -3.98 -5.92 -17.60
CA LEU A 151 -3.41 -5.24 -16.42
C LEU A 151 -2.09 -4.54 -16.76
N ARG A 152 -1.17 -5.23 -17.44
CA ARG A 152 0.09 -4.61 -17.91
C ARG A 152 -0.17 -3.42 -18.83
N GLN A 153 -1.15 -3.50 -19.73
CA GLN A 153 -1.51 -2.38 -20.60
C GLN A 153 -2.00 -1.16 -19.80
N ARG A 154 -2.85 -1.38 -18.79
CA ARG A 154 -3.32 -0.32 -17.88
C ARG A 154 -2.16 0.32 -17.10
N ILE A 155 -1.24 -0.49 -16.57
CA ILE A 155 -0.05 -0.01 -15.85
C ILE A 155 0.84 0.85 -16.76
N ARG A 156 1.09 0.42 -18.01
CA ARG A 156 1.86 1.22 -18.99
C ARG A 156 1.22 2.57 -19.28
N ARG A 157 -0.12 2.62 -19.34
CA ARG A 157 -0.86 3.87 -19.53
C ARG A 157 -0.60 4.82 -18.36
N TYR A 158 -0.75 4.37 -17.12
CA TYR A 158 -0.48 5.20 -15.93
C TYR A 158 0.98 5.66 -15.81
N LEU A 159 1.95 4.88 -16.29
CA LEU A 159 3.36 5.32 -16.36
C LEU A 159 3.62 6.36 -17.46
N SER A 160 2.78 6.40 -18.50
CA SER A 160 2.93 7.32 -19.64
C SER A 160 2.14 8.61 -19.45
N GLU A 161 1.12 8.58 -18.59
CA GLU A 161 0.33 9.75 -18.25
C GLU A 161 1.05 10.56 -17.16
N PRO A 162 1.24 11.88 -17.34
CA PRO A 162 1.76 12.73 -16.27
C PRO A 162 0.80 12.67 -15.07
N GLU A 163 1.35 12.59 -13.84
CA GLU A 163 0.57 12.65 -12.60
C GLU A 163 -0.49 13.76 -12.72
N ALA A 164 -1.76 13.40 -12.48
CA ALA A 164 -2.88 14.32 -12.59
C ALA A 164 -2.58 15.62 -11.84
N THR A 165 -2.75 16.73 -12.57
CA THR A 165 -2.45 18.10 -12.13
C THR A 165 -3.14 18.46 -10.80
N ALA A 166 -2.50 19.37 -10.06
CA ALA A 166 -2.79 19.88 -8.70
C ALA A 166 -4.24 20.30 -8.33
N SER A 167 -5.24 20.15 -9.20
CA SER A 167 -6.62 20.58 -8.98
C SER A 167 -7.39 19.76 -7.94
N SER A 168 -6.93 18.57 -7.55
CA SER A 168 -7.55 17.70 -6.54
C SER A 168 -6.69 17.52 -5.29
N ARG A 169 -5.59 18.26 -5.17
CA ARG A 169 -4.65 18.16 -4.04
C ARG A 169 -5.31 18.64 -2.76
N LEU A 170 -5.07 17.93 -1.66
CA LEU A 170 -5.53 18.31 -0.32
C LEU A 170 -5.12 19.75 0.01
N GLU A 171 -6.12 20.57 0.34
CA GLU A 171 -5.93 21.97 0.68
C GLU A 171 -5.79 22.16 2.19
N PHE A 172 -4.70 22.82 2.59
CA PHE A 172 -4.51 23.33 3.95
C PHE A 172 -5.17 24.69 4.07
N ARG A 173 -6.11 24.83 5.01
CA ARG A 173 -6.95 26.04 5.17
C ARG A 173 -6.35 27.04 6.13
N ARG A 174 -5.75 26.56 7.23
CA ARG A 174 -5.22 27.43 8.29
C ARG A 174 -4.18 26.73 9.13
N ALA A 175 -3.19 27.51 9.56
CA ALA A 175 -2.35 27.15 10.69
C ALA A 175 -3.12 27.32 12.00
N SER A 176 -2.81 26.47 12.98
CA SER A 176 -3.36 26.49 14.33
C SER A 176 -2.32 25.98 15.31
N THR A 177 -2.63 26.05 16.60
CA THR A 177 -1.87 25.36 17.64
C THR A 177 -2.82 24.44 18.41
N MET A 178 -2.29 23.32 18.91
CA MET A 178 -2.97 22.45 19.87
C MET A 178 -2.05 22.11 21.04
N LYS A 179 -2.60 21.57 22.14
CA LYS A 179 -1.79 21.06 23.24
C LYS A 179 -1.41 19.61 23.00
N ALA A 180 -0.16 19.26 23.25
CA ALA A 180 0.34 17.91 23.22
C ALA A 180 1.40 17.76 24.34
N CYS A 181 1.19 16.83 25.28
CA CYS A 181 2.03 16.68 26.48
C CYS A 181 2.25 18.00 27.25
N GLY A 182 1.20 18.82 27.40
CA GLY A 182 1.28 20.13 28.06
C GLY A 182 2.02 21.23 27.27
N ARG A 183 2.64 20.90 26.14
CA ARG A 183 3.36 21.81 25.24
C ARG A 183 2.46 22.25 24.08
N GLU A 184 2.83 23.35 23.43
CA GLU A 184 2.17 23.77 22.19
C GLU A 184 2.79 23.03 21.00
N LEU A 185 1.90 22.46 20.19
CA LEU A 185 2.22 21.82 18.92
C LEU A 185 1.60 22.65 17.80
N VAL A 186 2.40 22.99 16.79
CA VAL A 186 1.93 23.66 15.59
C VAL A 186 1.25 22.63 14.69
N VAL A 187 0.06 22.97 14.20
CA VAL A 187 -0.69 22.11 13.29
C VAL A 187 -1.22 22.91 12.11
N GLU A 188 -1.39 22.22 10.99
CA GLU A 188 -2.10 22.72 9.82
C GLU A 188 -3.43 21.98 9.71
N ILE A 189 -4.51 22.72 9.52
CA ILE A 189 -5.87 22.16 9.41
C ILE A 189 -6.26 22.12 7.95
N ASP A 190 -6.63 20.93 7.46
CA ASP A 190 -7.08 20.76 6.08
C ASP A 190 -8.55 21.19 5.87
N ALA A 191 -9.01 21.12 4.62
CA ALA A 191 -10.38 21.47 4.24
C ALA A 191 -11.47 20.62 4.91
N ASN A 192 -11.13 19.44 5.45
CA ASN A 192 -12.04 18.55 6.15
C ASN A 192 -11.99 18.71 7.67
N GLY A 193 -11.14 19.63 8.17
CA GLY A 193 -10.93 19.83 9.61
C GLY A 193 -9.92 18.87 10.24
N THR A 194 -9.23 18.05 9.44
CA THR A 194 -8.19 17.15 9.96
C THR A 194 -6.97 17.96 10.38
N SER A 195 -6.41 17.64 11.54
CA SER A 195 -5.16 18.24 12.01
C SER A 195 -3.96 17.46 11.47
N TRP A 196 -3.00 18.17 10.90
CA TRP A 196 -1.72 17.64 10.41
C TRP A 196 -0.57 18.32 11.13
N ALA A 197 0.47 17.55 11.47
CA ALA A 197 1.69 18.07 12.07
C ALA A 197 2.92 17.47 11.39
N LEU A 198 4.08 18.10 11.62
CA LEU A 198 5.34 17.51 11.22
C LEU A 198 5.58 16.21 11.97
N ALA A 199 5.84 15.14 11.22
CA ALA A 199 6.07 13.82 11.81
C ALA A 199 7.28 13.84 12.76
N ALA A 200 8.35 14.58 12.40
CA ALA A 200 9.52 14.78 13.24
C ALA A 200 9.19 15.46 14.58
N GLU A 201 8.38 16.52 14.58
CA GLU A 201 8.00 17.23 15.81
C GLU A 201 7.18 16.33 16.75
N LEU A 202 6.26 15.53 16.19
CA LEU A 202 5.51 14.54 16.96
C LEU A 202 6.42 13.46 17.55
N LEU A 203 7.32 12.90 16.75
CA LEU A 203 8.27 11.87 17.22
C LEU A 203 9.19 12.41 18.32
N GLU A 204 9.70 13.62 18.17
CA GLU A 204 10.53 14.29 19.17
C GLU A 204 9.76 14.61 20.45
N LEU A 205 8.50 15.06 20.32
CA LEU A 205 7.65 15.38 21.47
C LEU A 205 7.38 14.15 22.35
N TYR A 206 7.32 12.97 21.76
CA TYR A 206 7.08 11.70 22.43
C TYR A 206 8.36 10.87 22.63
N GLU A 207 9.54 11.47 22.41
CA GLU A 207 10.85 10.85 22.60
C GLU A 207 11.01 9.51 21.84
N ILE A 208 10.41 9.41 20.66
CA ILE A 208 10.46 8.22 19.81
C ILE A 208 11.68 8.31 18.89
N PRO A 209 12.68 7.41 19.00
CA PRO A 209 13.85 7.43 18.14
C PRO A 209 13.48 7.13 16.68
N TYR A 210 14.01 7.94 15.76
CA TYR A 210 13.74 7.79 14.34
C TYR A 210 14.92 8.17 13.45
N GLU A 211 14.91 7.65 12.22
CA GLU A 211 15.84 8.02 11.15
C GLU A 211 15.05 8.40 9.89
N TRP A 212 15.48 9.47 9.21
CA TRP A 212 14.90 9.89 7.92
C TRP A 212 15.73 9.39 6.74
N GLU A 213 15.12 8.57 5.90
CA GLU A 213 15.67 8.09 4.63
C GLU A 213 15.10 8.91 3.47
N ALA A 214 15.77 10.03 3.17
CA ALA A 214 15.30 11.01 2.18
C ALA A 214 15.08 10.43 0.77
N SER A 215 15.97 9.53 0.32
CA SER A 215 15.90 8.90 -1.01
C SER A 215 14.64 8.06 -1.21
N ARG A 216 14.08 7.52 -0.12
CA ARG A 216 12.88 6.68 -0.13
C ARG A 216 11.66 7.35 0.48
N ARG A 217 11.79 8.61 0.92
CA ARG A 217 10.76 9.36 1.66
C ARG A 217 10.21 8.53 2.82
N ARG A 218 11.10 8.03 3.67
CA ARG A 218 10.74 7.09 4.73
C ARG A 218 11.28 7.52 6.08
N ILE A 219 10.46 7.36 7.12
CA ILE A 219 10.86 7.45 8.52
C ILE A 219 10.96 6.01 9.07
N LEU A 220 12.12 5.66 9.62
CA LEU A 220 12.36 4.40 10.30
C LEU A 220 12.28 4.62 11.81
N ILE A 221 11.38 3.89 12.48
CA ILE A 221 11.18 3.97 13.91
C ILE A 221 12.04 2.91 14.61
N GLY A 222 12.86 3.35 15.58
CA GLY A 222 13.74 2.48 16.35
C GLY A 222 13.08 1.80 17.56
N SER A 223 11.85 2.17 17.91
CA SER A 223 11.10 1.63 19.05
C SER A 223 10.50 0.24 18.72
N LEU A 224 10.60 -0.71 19.65
CA LEU A 224 10.07 -2.07 19.51
C LEU A 224 8.62 -2.22 19.99
N ASP A 225 8.05 -1.18 20.61
CA ASP A 225 6.76 -1.26 21.31
C ASP A 225 5.62 -0.63 20.50
N VAL A 226 5.75 -0.62 19.16
CA VAL A 226 4.70 -0.17 18.24
C VAL A 226 4.23 -1.37 17.45
N ALA A 227 2.96 -1.74 17.64
CA ALA A 227 2.29 -2.75 16.83
C ALA A 227 1.38 -2.02 15.84
N PRO A 228 1.72 -2.01 14.53
CA PRO A 228 0.93 -1.28 13.55
C PRO A 228 -0.52 -1.76 13.54
N THR A 229 -1.44 -0.81 13.56
CA THR A 229 -2.88 -1.13 13.59
C THR A 229 -3.44 -1.38 12.20
N PHE A 230 -2.71 -0.97 11.15
CA PHE A 230 -3.10 -1.11 9.75
C PHE A 230 -4.46 -0.48 9.45
N GLN A 231 -4.67 0.75 9.92
CA GLN A 231 -5.95 1.44 9.80
C GLN A 231 -6.50 1.41 8.36
N ASP A 232 -7.81 1.16 8.24
CA ASP A 232 -8.52 1.17 6.95
C ASP A 232 -8.52 2.56 6.30
N ASP A 233 -8.26 3.61 7.08
CA ASP A 233 -8.43 5.01 6.71
C ASP A 233 -7.14 5.69 6.18
N GLN A 234 -6.01 4.97 6.09
CA GLN A 234 -4.67 5.47 5.71
C GLN A 234 -4.69 6.51 4.57
N VAL A 235 -3.75 7.47 4.62
CA VAL A 235 -3.58 8.50 3.59
C VAL A 235 -3.41 7.88 2.20
N GLN A 236 -4.36 8.17 1.31
CA GLN A 236 -4.42 7.63 -0.04
C GLN A 236 -3.64 8.50 -1.04
N PRO A 237 -3.09 7.94 -2.12
CA PRO A 237 -2.43 8.68 -3.21
C PRO A 237 -3.31 9.76 -3.85
N SER A 238 -4.64 9.61 -3.81
CA SER A 238 -5.60 10.60 -4.28
C SER A 238 -5.55 11.93 -3.52
N VAL A 239 -4.84 12.01 -2.39
CA VAL A 239 -4.57 13.27 -1.64
C VAL A 239 -3.75 14.28 -2.46
N GLY A 240 -3.13 13.85 -3.56
CA GLY A 240 -2.45 14.71 -4.54
C GLY A 240 -1.10 15.27 -4.07
N TRP A 241 -0.59 14.84 -2.93
CA TRP A 241 0.76 15.14 -2.45
C TRP A 241 1.67 13.92 -2.60
N PRO A 242 2.99 14.11 -2.81
CA PRO A 242 3.93 13.02 -2.68
C PRO A 242 3.80 12.40 -1.29
N LEU A 243 3.84 11.08 -1.19
CA LEU A 243 3.66 10.38 0.08
C LEU A 243 5.00 10.07 0.74
N PHE A 244 4.99 9.98 2.07
CA PHE A 244 6.06 9.37 2.86
C PHE A 244 5.52 8.19 3.66
N GLU A 245 6.41 7.30 4.06
CA GLU A 245 6.09 6.12 4.85
C GLU A 245 6.78 6.16 6.20
N MET A 246 6.06 5.76 7.25
CA MET A 246 6.65 5.51 8.56
C MET A 246 6.54 4.02 8.86
N GLY A 247 7.65 3.37 9.21
CA GLY A 247 7.66 1.94 9.53
C GLY A 247 8.76 1.58 10.51
N LEU A 248 8.71 0.37 11.04
CA LEU A 248 9.71 -0.13 11.97
C LEU A 248 11.06 -0.40 11.27
N GLN A 249 12.16 -0.21 12.01
CA GLN A 249 13.53 -0.50 11.52
C GLN A 249 13.85 -2.01 11.43
N ARG A 250 13.02 -2.90 12.02
CA ARG A 250 13.25 -4.37 12.07
C ARG A 250 12.07 -5.19 11.49
N GLY A 251 12.35 -6.44 11.13
CA GLY A 251 11.36 -7.45 10.70
C GLY A 251 10.92 -7.33 9.24
N ASP A 252 9.73 -7.84 8.91
CA ASP A 252 9.02 -7.68 7.62
C ASP A 252 8.58 -6.21 7.36
N ALA A 253 9.30 -5.24 7.96
CA ALA A 253 9.09 -3.80 7.89
C ALA A 253 7.62 -3.38 7.81
N PRO A 254 6.79 -3.72 8.82
CA PRO A 254 5.39 -3.35 8.78
C PRO A 254 5.28 -1.82 8.80
N LEU A 255 4.34 -1.33 7.99
CA LEU A 255 4.06 0.08 7.89
C LEU A 255 3.25 0.51 9.11
N ILE A 256 3.70 1.55 9.81
CA ILE A 256 2.97 2.16 10.93
C ILE A 256 1.91 3.11 10.38
N LEU A 257 2.33 4.11 9.59
CA LEU A 257 1.42 5.08 8.99
C LEU A 257 1.97 5.64 7.68
N ARG A 258 1.09 6.33 6.95
CA ARG A 258 1.46 7.14 5.77
C ARG A 258 1.14 8.59 6.02
N GLY A 259 1.94 9.45 5.42
CA GLY A 259 1.62 10.87 5.37
C GLY A 259 2.03 11.48 4.05
N ILE A 260 2.09 12.81 4.03
CA ILE A 260 2.43 13.57 2.84
C ILE A 260 3.80 14.24 2.99
N VAL A 261 4.46 14.51 1.87
CA VAL A 261 5.61 15.39 1.79
C VAL A 261 5.17 16.72 1.21
N ARG A 262 5.24 17.77 2.03
CA ARG A 262 4.95 19.15 1.65
C ARG A 262 6.17 20.00 2.00
N GLU A 263 6.65 20.78 1.04
CA GLU A 263 7.84 21.65 1.21
C GLU A 263 9.07 20.87 1.72
N ASN A 264 9.28 19.66 1.18
CA ASN A 264 10.35 18.75 1.58
C ASN A 264 10.33 18.30 3.06
N ARG A 265 9.17 18.41 3.72
CA ARG A 265 8.95 17.98 5.10
C ARG A 265 7.85 16.93 5.15
N ALA A 266 7.97 15.97 6.07
CA ALA A 266 7.02 14.89 6.28
C ALA A 266 5.90 15.34 7.25
N TRP A 267 4.64 15.23 6.81
CA TRP A 267 3.45 15.60 7.58
C TRP A 267 2.49 14.43 7.69
N CYS A 268 2.03 14.11 8.91
CA CYS A 268 1.05 13.06 9.15
C CYS A 268 -0.19 13.62 9.86
N ARG A 269 -1.30 12.87 9.75
CA ARG A 269 -2.52 13.18 10.50
C ARG A 269 -2.26 12.95 11.99
N VAL A 270 -2.60 13.94 12.81
CA VAL A 270 -2.27 13.94 14.24
C VAL A 270 -3.03 12.84 14.98
N LEU A 271 -4.30 12.61 14.65
CA LEU A 271 -5.10 11.55 15.27
C LEU A 271 -4.57 10.15 14.92
N GLU A 272 -4.28 9.90 13.65
CA GLU A 272 -3.68 8.62 13.19
C GLU A 272 -2.35 8.35 13.88
N PHE A 273 -1.47 9.36 14.00
CA PHE A 273 -0.24 9.23 14.78
C PHE A 273 -0.55 8.86 16.24
N ALA A 274 -1.52 9.52 16.86
CA ALA A 274 -1.85 9.23 18.25
C ALA A 274 -2.34 7.79 18.44
N GLU A 275 -3.18 7.29 17.53
CA GLU A 275 -3.70 5.92 17.57
C GLU A 275 -2.60 4.88 17.38
N GLU A 276 -1.76 5.03 16.36
CA GLU A 276 -0.67 4.09 16.05
C GLU A 276 0.37 4.01 17.17
N PHE A 277 0.63 5.11 17.87
CA PHE A 277 1.59 5.16 18.97
C PHE A 277 0.95 4.99 20.36
N GLY A 278 -0.35 4.69 20.44
CA GLY A 278 -1.05 4.45 21.72
C GLY A 278 -1.13 5.69 22.61
N ILE A 279 -1.17 6.88 22.03
CA ILE A 279 -1.25 8.17 22.72
C ILE A 279 -2.71 8.47 23.05
N SER A 280 -2.98 8.89 24.28
CA SER A 280 -4.34 9.25 24.70
C SER A 280 -4.74 10.60 24.10
N VAL A 281 -5.99 10.72 23.63
CA VAL A 281 -6.54 11.92 23.01
C VAL A 281 -7.74 12.46 23.79
N SER A 282 -7.88 13.80 23.83
CA SER A 282 -9.13 14.49 24.18
C SER A 282 -9.63 15.22 22.95
N TYR A 283 -10.94 15.43 22.83
CA TYR A 283 -11.58 16.08 21.66
C TYR A 283 -12.12 17.49 21.95
N GLU A 284 -12.25 17.88 23.22
CA GLU A 284 -12.82 19.16 23.64
C GLU A 284 -11.96 19.83 24.74
N PRO A 285 -10.86 20.53 24.38
CA PRO A 285 -10.34 20.72 23.04
C PRO A 285 -9.60 19.47 22.51
N PHE A 286 -9.39 19.41 21.18
CA PHE A 286 -8.54 18.38 20.59
C PHE A 286 -7.11 18.54 21.08
N MET A 287 -6.60 17.54 21.82
CA MET A 287 -5.27 17.57 22.43
C MET A 287 -4.72 16.16 22.63
N LEU A 288 -3.39 16.05 22.64
CA LEU A 288 -2.68 14.80 22.90
C LEU A 288 -2.13 14.77 24.34
N TRP A 289 -2.26 13.62 24.98
CA TRP A 289 -1.76 13.33 26.32
C TRP A 289 -0.55 12.39 26.24
N GLU A 290 -0.28 11.66 27.31
CA GLU A 290 0.81 10.71 27.41
C GLU A 290 0.58 9.46 26.54
N ARG A 291 1.68 8.84 26.13
CA ARG A 291 1.72 7.53 25.49
C ARG A 291 1.38 6.44 26.50
N ARG A 292 0.41 5.58 26.19
CA ARG A 292 0.02 4.47 27.06
C ARG A 292 1.14 3.41 27.08
N GLY A 293 1.62 3.06 28.26
CA GLY A 293 2.65 2.03 28.44
C GLY A 293 4.10 2.52 28.33
N GLY A 294 4.33 3.84 28.37
CA GLY A 294 5.63 4.46 28.66
C GLY A 294 5.79 4.80 30.13
#